data_AF-A0A5J4PRE3-F1
#
_entry.id   AF-A0A5J4PRE3-F1
#
_cell.length_a   1.000
_cell.length_b   1.000
_cell.length_c   1.000
_cell.angle_alpha   90.00
_cell.angle_beta   90.00
_cell.angle_gamma   90.00
#
_symmetry.space_group_name_H-M   'P 1'
#
loop_
_entity.id
_entity.type
_entity.pdbx_description
1 polymer ?
#
loop_
_entity_poly.entity_id
_entity_poly.type
_entity_poly.pdbx_seq_one_letter_code
_entity_poly.pdbx_strand_id
1 'polypeptide(L)'
;SNDIQREYYLKEQYSLTCFFEQNIDFYQYYRSNSTHLDEYYFVRGKFCPNLCVDSKQFILDPLFSTGYDYKVAKILANEMLRIYLNRQLHHLDKKCLLQSNQTDNDKYSLKWTASKAAAIEMGYSLHTSGVFNHGNADIREIMTLIETNFGIDLGDYYRTYIALKSRKKERTSFLKTLIDNLIKRMDEDDTI
;
A
#
# COMPACT_ATOMS: atom_id res chain seq x y z
N SER A 1 -14.96 -4.87 -13.10
CA SER A 1 -13.65 -5.57 -13.05
C SER A 1 -12.59 -4.60 -12.57
N ASN A 2 -11.55 -5.06 -11.85
CA ASN A 2 -10.38 -4.24 -11.48
C ASN A 2 -9.72 -3.62 -12.72
N ASP A 3 -9.80 -4.29 -13.87
CA ASP A 3 -9.25 -3.80 -15.14
C ASP A 3 -9.94 -2.53 -15.64
N ILE A 4 -11.27 -2.47 -15.51
CA ILE A 4 -12.07 -1.29 -15.90
C ILE A 4 -11.70 -0.09 -15.01
N GLN A 5 -11.47 -0.33 -13.72
CA GLN A 5 -11.04 0.72 -12.78
C GLN A 5 -9.63 1.22 -13.10
N ARG A 6 -8.72 0.29 -13.44
CA ARG A 6 -7.36 0.62 -13.86
C ARG A 6 -7.35 1.47 -15.13
N GLU A 7 -8.09 1.06 -16.15
CA GLU A 7 -8.21 1.79 -17.41
C GLU A 7 -8.75 3.21 -17.19
N TYR A 8 -9.79 3.33 -16.35
CA TYR A 8 -10.33 4.64 -15.97
C TYR A 8 -9.27 5.53 -15.30
N TYR A 9 -8.52 5.03 -14.33
CA TYR A 9 -7.48 5.82 -13.66
C TYR A 9 -6.33 6.21 -14.59
N LEU A 10 -5.92 5.34 -15.51
CA LEU A 10 -4.90 5.66 -16.51
C LEU A 10 -5.39 6.73 -17.49
N LYS A 11 -6.66 6.67 -17.90
CA LYS A 11 -7.29 7.70 -18.73
C LYS A 11 -7.34 9.05 -18.03
N GLU A 12 -7.69 9.08 -16.75
CA GLU A 12 -7.67 10.31 -15.95
C GLU A 12 -6.25 10.87 -15.82
N GLN A 13 -5.23 10.02 -15.60
CA GLN A 13 -3.84 10.45 -15.60
C GLN A 13 -3.41 11.06 -16.93
N TYR A 14 -3.82 10.46 -18.06
CA TYR A 14 -3.57 11.02 -19.38
C TYR A 14 -4.23 12.40 -19.55
N SER A 15 -5.47 12.57 -19.08
CA SER A 15 -6.13 13.88 -19.09
C SER A 15 -5.37 14.94 -18.29
N LEU A 16 -4.82 14.56 -17.13
CA LEU A 16 -3.97 15.45 -16.33
C LEU A 16 -2.69 15.84 -17.08
N THR A 17 -2.06 14.92 -17.81
CA THR A 17 -0.89 15.20 -18.65
C THR A 17 -1.22 16.17 -19.78
N CYS A 18 -2.32 15.96 -20.49
CA CYS A 18 -2.75 16.89 -21.54
C CYS A 18 -2.99 18.30 -20.99
N PHE A 19 -3.60 18.43 -19.81
CA PHE A 19 -3.80 19.74 -19.18
C PHE A 19 -2.47 20.41 -18.83
N PHE A 20 -1.50 19.65 -18.35
CA PHE A 20 -0.15 20.14 -18.07
C PHE A 20 0.54 20.63 -19.34
N GLU A 21 0.53 19.85 -20.41
CA GLU A 21 1.15 20.20 -21.70
C GLU A 21 0.53 21.47 -22.30
N GLN A 22 -0.80 21.61 -22.23
CA GLN A 22 -1.52 22.80 -22.71
C GLN A 22 -1.20 24.07 -21.92
N ASN A 23 -0.71 23.93 -20.68
CA ASN A 23 -0.43 25.06 -19.79
C ASN A 23 1.04 25.10 -19.36
N ILE A 24 1.95 24.50 -20.14
CA ILE A 24 3.35 24.29 -19.76
C ILE A 24 4.07 25.60 -19.39
N ASP A 25 3.86 26.67 -20.16
CA ASP A 25 4.50 27.97 -19.94
C ASP A 25 4.08 28.57 -18.60
N PHE A 26 2.77 28.56 -18.31
CA PHE A 26 2.25 29.04 -17.03
C PHE A 26 2.68 28.15 -15.87
N TYR A 27 2.78 26.84 -16.09
CA TYR A 27 3.24 25.91 -15.07
C TYR A 27 4.71 26.13 -14.72
N GLN A 28 5.57 26.39 -15.71
CA GLN A 28 6.98 26.74 -15.50
C GLN A 28 7.13 28.07 -14.75
N TYR A 29 6.36 29.09 -15.16
CA TYR A 29 6.29 30.36 -14.45
C TYR A 29 5.93 30.15 -12.97
N TYR A 30 4.83 29.46 -12.72
CA TYR A 30 4.29 29.23 -11.38
C TYR A 30 5.24 28.41 -10.50
N ARG A 31 5.83 27.33 -11.05
CA ARG A 31 6.78 26.47 -10.31
C ARG A 31 8.13 27.14 -10.03
N SER A 32 8.55 28.08 -10.86
CA SER A 32 9.82 28.80 -10.68
C SER A 32 9.71 29.94 -9.67
N ASN A 33 8.52 30.21 -9.11
CA ASN A 33 8.24 31.37 -8.26
C ASN A 33 8.70 32.68 -8.91
N SER A 34 8.59 32.77 -10.23
CA SER A 34 8.92 33.99 -10.95
C SER A 34 7.85 35.05 -10.71
N THR A 35 8.24 36.32 -10.74
CA THR A 35 7.34 37.45 -10.45
C THR A 35 7.16 38.40 -11.64
N HIS A 36 7.86 38.15 -12.76
CA HIS A 36 7.93 39.09 -13.89
C HIS A 36 6.61 39.25 -14.67
N LEU A 37 5.62 38.38 -14.46
CA LEU A 37 4.29 38.46 -15.09
C LEU A 37 3.16 38.57 -14.07
N ASP A 38 3.47 38.83 -12.78
CA ASP A 38 2.45 38.88 -11.72
C ASP A 38 1.39 39.95 -11.99
N GLU A 39 1.79 41.09 -12.58
CA GLU A 39 0.86 42.16 -12.97
C GLU A 39 -0.18 41.67 -13.99
N TYR A 40 0.14 40.68 -14.81
CA TYR A 40 -0.76 40.16 -15.82
C TYR A 40 -1.50 38.90 -15.38
N TYR A 41 -0.91 38.08 -14.51
CA TYR A 41 -1.54 36.86 -14.01
C TYR A 41 -2.44 37.09 -12.81
N PHE A 42 -2.06 37.98 -11.88
CA PHE A 42 -2.69 38.06 -10.55
C PHE A 42 -3.30 39.43 -10.24
N VAL A 43 -3.30 40.37 -11.19
CA VAL A 43 -3.95 41.68 -11.01
C VAL A 43 -5.18 41.80 -11.91
N ARG A 44 -6.29 42.25 -11.33
CA ARG A 44 -7.56 42.45 -12.05
C ARG A 44 -7.45 43.56 -13.09
N GLY A 45 -8.16 43.39 -14.21
CA GLY A 45 -8.28 44.41 -15.27
C GLY A 45 -7.03 44.59 -16.14
N LYS A 46 -5.96 43.82 -15.89
CA LYS A 46 -4.74 43.82 -16.71
C LYS A 46 -4.86 42.71 -17.75
N PHE A 47 -5.08 43.09 -19.00
CA PHE A 47 -5.17 42.16 -20.12
C PHE A 47 -3.88 42.21 -20.95
N CYS A 48 -3.32 41.04 -21.23
CA CYS A 48 -2.16 40.88 -22.10
C CYS A 48 -2.56 40.02 -23.31
N PRO A 49 -2.61 40.56 -24.54
CA PRO A 49 -3.04 39.82 -25.73
C PRO A 49 -2.21 38.57 -26.02
N ASN A 50 -0.93 38.58 -25.59
CA ASN A 50 0.01 37.48 -25.81
C ASN A 50 -0.16 36.35 -24.78
N LEU A 51 -0.93 36.57 -23.72
CA LEU A 51 -1.20 35.56 -22.70
C LEU A 51 -2.50 34.84 -23.06
N CYS A 52 -2.40 33.53 -23.30
CA CYS A 52 -3.53 32.70 -23.70
C CYS A 52 -4.55 32.61 -22.55
N VAL A 53 -5.62 33.39 -22.70
CA VAL A 53 -6.75 33.46 -21.78
C VAL A 53 -7.66 32.26 -21.99
N ASP A 54 -7.95 31.53 -20.90
CA ASP A 54 -8.87 30.41 -20.92
C ASP A 54 -10.31 30.88 -21.18
N SER A 55 -11.08 30.09 -21.92
CA SER A 55 -12.51 30.32 -22.18
C SER A 55 -13.41 30.27 -20.94
N LYS A 56 -12.83 30.02 -19.76
CA LYS A 56 -13.53 29.96 -18.47
C LYS A 56 -13.57 31.28 -17.73
N GLN A 57 -12.89 32.32 -18.22
CA GLN A 57 -12.94 33.65 -17.61
C GLN A 57 -14.34 34.28 -17.64
N PHE A 58 -15.21 33.85 -18.58
CA PHE A 58 -16.61 34.29 -18.63
C PHE A 58 -17.47 33.82 -17.44
N ILE A 59 -17.01 32.82 -16.69
CA ILE A 59 -17.74 32.24 -15.55
C ILE A 59 -17.28 32.90 -14.22
N LEU A 60 -16.15 33.60 -14.22
CA LEU A 60 -15.55 34.17 -13.02
C LEU A 60 -16.12 35.56 -12.72
N ASP A 61 -16.28 35.87 -11.42
CA ASP A 61 -16.68 37.21 -10.96
C ASP A 61 -15.57 38.22 -11.29
N PRO A 62 -15.81 39.21 -12.18
CA PRO A 62 -14.81 40.20 -12.59
C PRO A 62 -14.33 41.10 -11.46
N LEU A 63 -15.11 41.24 -10.38
CA LEU A 63 -14.78 42.10 -9.23
C LEU A 63 -13.89 41.37 -8.22
N PHE A 64 -13.93 40.05 -8.21
CA PHE A 64 -13.25 39.22 -7.22
C PHE A 64 -12.05 38.48 -7.82
N SER A 65 -12.25 37.81 -8.96
CA SER A 65 -11.29 36.86 -9.53
C SER A 65 -10.33 37.53 -10.52
N THR A 66 -9.12 37.00 -10.59
CA THR A 66 -8.15 37.28 -11.66
C THR A 66 -8.34 36.30 -12.82
N GLY A 67 -7.68 36.58 -13.95
CA GLY A 67 -7.74 35.71 -15.13
C GLY A 67 -7.11 34.33 -14.95
N TYR A 68 -6.26 34.15 -13.92
CA TYR A 68 -5.46 32.93 -13.69
C TYR A 68 -5.72 32.25 -12.35
N ASP A 69 -6.56 32.79 -11.47
CA ASP A 69 -6.94 32.16 -10.18
C ASP A 69 -7.44 30.72 -10.39
N TYR A 70 -8.33 30.52 -11.36
CA TYR A 70 -8.83 29.21 -11.71
C TYR A 70 -7.72 28.26 -12.19
N LYS A 71 -6.77 28.76 -12.99
CA LYS A 71 -5.65 27.96 -13.51
C LYS A 71 -4.76 27.50 -12.35
N VAL A 72 -4.45 28.38 -11.40
CA VAL A 72 -3.69 28.02 -10.19
C VAL A 72 -4.44 27.01 -9.35
N ALA A 73 -5.72 27.26 -9.05
CA ALA A 73 -6.54 26.33 -8.28
C ALA A 73 -6.61 24.95 -8.95
N LYS A 74 -6.75 24.92 -10.27
CA LYS A 74 -6.78 23.68 -11.05
C LYS A 74 -5.43 22.96 -11.06
N ILE A 75 -4.31 23.68 -11.13
CA ILE A 75 -2.96 23.10 -10.99
C ILE A 75 -2.84 22.38 -9.64
N LEU A 76 -3.20 23.05 -8.54
CA LEU A 76 -3.16 22.48 -7.19
C LEU A 76 -4.07 21.25 -7.05
N ALA A 77 -5.31 21.35 -7.55
CA ALA A 77 -6.26 20.24 -7.53
C ALA A 77 -5.74 19.04 -8.34
N ASN A 78 -5.16 19.27 -9.52
CA ASN A 78 -4.59 18.23 -10.37
C ASN A 78 -3.38 17.55 -9.71
N GLU A 79 -2.56 18.28 -8.96
CA GLU A 79 -1.45 17.68 -8.20
C GLU A 79 -1.96 16.73 -7.11
N MET A 80 -2.97 17.16 -6.35
CA MET A 80 -3.62 16.32 -5.33
C MET A 80 -4.28 15.09 -5.97
N LEU A 81 -4.96 15.28 -7.09
CA LEU A 81 -5.61 14.19 -7.83
C LEU A 81 -4.59 13.19 -8.38
N ARG A 82 -3.45 13.65 -8.91
CA ARG A 82 -2.38 12.77 -9.38
C ARG A 82 -1.84 11.88 -8.26
N ILE A 83 -1.67 12.43 -7.05
CA ILE A 83 -1.25 11.64 -5.88
C ILE A 83 -2.30 10.58 -5.54
N TYR A 84 -3.58 10.97 -5.53
CA TYR A 84 -4.68 10.05 -5.27
C TYR A 84 -4.73 8.90 -6.29
N LEU A 85 -4.70 9.23 -7.60
CA LEU A 85 -4.76 8.23 -8.67
C LEU A 85 -3.58 7.24 -8.59
N ASN A 86 -2.37 7.74 -8.35
CA ASN A 86 -1.19 6.88 -8.15
C ASN A 86 -1.35 5.94 -6.95
N ARG A 87 -1.88 6.43 -5.83
CA ARG A 87 -2.19 5.58 -4.67
C ARG A 87 -3.22 4.52 -5.03
N GLN A 88 -4.30 4.87 -5.73
CA GLN A 88 -5.33 3.90 -6.12
C GLN A 88 -4.80 2.84 -7.07
N LEU A 89 -3.99 3.22 -8.07
CA LEU A 89 -3.33 2.26 -8.97
C LEU A 89 -2.42 1.32 -8.19
N HIS A 90 -1.61 1.83 -7.27
CA HIS A 90 -0.77 0.99 -6.40
C HIS A 90 -1.60 0.05 -5.50
N HIS A 91 -2.75 0.50 -4.99
CA HIS A 91 -3.67 -0.36 -4.25
C HIS A 91 -4.28 -1.45 -5.14
N LEU A 92 -4.62 -1.16 -6.39
CA LEU A 92 -5.09 -2.15 -7.36
C LEU A 92 -3.98 -3.16 -7.69
N ASP A 93 -2.74 -2.72 -7.91
CA ASP A 93 -1.61 -3.61 -8.15
C ASP A 93 -1.34 -4.52 -6.94
N LYS A 94 -1.36 -3.97 -5.72
CA LYS A 94 -1.25 -4.76 -4.49
C LYS A 94 -2.41 -5.76 -4.34
N LYS A 95 -3.64 -5.37 -4.66
CA LYS A 95 -4.79 -6.28 -4.66
C LYS A 95 -4.65 -7.36 -5.73
N CYS A 96 -4.10 -7.05 -6.90
CA CYS A 96 -3.87 -8.01 -7.96
C CYS A 96 -2.79 -9.04 -7.57
N LEU A 97 -1.70 -8.59 -6.92
CA LEU A 97 -0.67 -9.46 -6.33
C LEU A 97 -1.23 -10.34 -5.20
N LEU A 98 -2.13 -9.79 -4.38
CA LEU A 98 -2.83 -10.56 -3.35
C LEU A 98 -3.84 -11.55 -3.97
N GLN A 99 -4.50 -11.18 -5.07
CA GLN A 99 -5.46 -12.02 -5.78
C GLN A 99 -4.77 -13.14 -6.58
N SER A 100 -3.62 -12.90 -7.21
CA SER A 100 -2.81 -13.96 -7.82
C SER A 100 -2.30 -14.95 -6.78
N ASN A 101 -2.03 -14.48 -5.56
CA ASN A 101 -1.69 -15.33 -4.42
C ASN A 101 -2.92 -16.01 -3.78
N GLN A 102 -4.14 -15.56 -4.06
CA GLN A 102 -5.39 -16.12 -3.53
C GLN A 102 -6.01 -17.15 -4.49
N THR A 103 -5.88 -16.99 -5.80
CA THR A 103 -6.44 -17.96 -6.78
C THR A 103 -5.72 -19.31 -6.77
N ASP A 104 -4.47 -19.36 -6.33
CA ASP A 104 -3.75 -20.64 -6.11
C ASP A 104 -3.85 -21.17 -4.66
N ASN A 105 -4.16 -20.33 -3.67
CA ASN A 105 -4.27 -20.75 -2.27
C ASN A 105 -5.61 -21.42 -1.90
N ASP A 106 -6.68 -21.20 -2.65
CA ASP A 106 -7.95 -21.88 -2.37
C ASP A 106 -7.95 -23.37 -2.74
N LYS A 107 -6.94 -23.85 -3.48
CA LYS A 107 -6.74 -25.28 -3.73
C LYS A 107 -5.88 -25.98 -2.67
N TYR A 108 -5.16 -25.22 -1.83
CA TYR A 108 -4.17 -25.76 -0.87
C TYR A 108 -4.16 -25.04 0.48
N SER A 109 -5.29 -24.49 0.95
CA SER A 109 -5.34 -23.87 2.28
C SER A 109 -5.20 -24.93 3.37
N LEU A 110 -3.97 -25.14 3.84
CA LEU A 110 -3.70 -25.92 5.04
C LEU A 110 -4.39 -25.24 6.21
N LYS A 111 -5.43 -25.88 6.74
CA LYS A 111 -6.12 -25.40 7.93
C LYS A 111 -5.32 -25.80 9.15
N TRP A 112 -4.99 -24.83 10.00
CA TRP A 112 -4.35 -25.13 11.27
C TRP A 112 -5.36 -25.73 12.24
N THR A 113 -5.14 -26.99 12.61
CA THR A 113 -6.02 -27.77 13.49
C THR A 113 -5.50 -27.88 14.91
N ALA A 114 -4.25 -27.48 15.16
CA ALA A 114 -3.65 -27.49 16.49
C ALA A 114 -4.09 -26.26 17.32
N SER A 115 -3.72 -26.25 18.60
CA SER A 115 -4.06 -25.14 19.49
C SER A 115 -3.44 -23.80 19.03
N LYS A 116 -4.08 -22.68 19.37
CA LYS A 116 -3.50 -21.33 19.14
C LYS A 116 -2.12 -21.17 19.81
N ALA A 117 -1.96 -21.75 21.00
CA ALA A 117 -0.69 -21.73 21.73
C ALA A 117 0.43 -22.45 20.95
N ALA A 118 0.12 -23.51 20.20
CA ALA A 118 1.09 -24.21 19.35
C ALA A 118 1.53 -23.35 18.15
N ALA A 119 0.61 -22.61 17.53
CA ALA A 119 0.95 -21.68 16.46
C ALA A 119 1.84 -20.53 16.96
N ILE A 120 1.55 -20.03 18.16
CA ILE A 120 2.35 -18.98 18.82
C ILE A 120 3.73 -19.52 19.18
N GLU A 121 3.82 -20.74 19.71
CA GLU A 121 5.09 -21.43 19.98
C GLU A 121 5.96 -21.51 18.72
N MET A 122 5.36 -21.94 17.59
CA MET A 122 6.02 -22.02 16.29
C MET A 122 6.47 -20.65 15.78
N GLY A 123 5.64 -19.61 15.90
CA GLY A 123 5.99 -18.25 15.48
C GLY A 123 7.18 -17.69 16.25
N TYR A 124 7.18 -17.85 17.58
CA TYR A 124 8.30 -17.42 18.42
C TYR A 124 9.58 -18.22 18.17
N SER A 125 9.49 -19.52 17.85
CA SER A 125 10.70 -20.28 17.48
C SER A 125 11.29 -19.82 16.17
N LEU A 126 10.46 -19.52 15.16
CA LEU A 126 10.93 -19.03 13.86
C LEU A 126 11.60 -17.65 14.00
N HIS A 127 10.99 -16.77 14.81
CA HIS A 127 11.59 -15.48 15.13
C HIS A 127 12.95 -15.65 15.83
N THR A 128 13.03 -16.50 16.86
CA THR A 128 14.26 -16.72 17.62
C THR A 128 15.35 -17.39 16.79
N SER A 129 14.96 -18.24 15.83
CA SER A 129 15.89 -18.89 14.90
C SER A 129 16.46 -17.92 13.86
N GLY A 130 15.86 -16.74 13.68
CA GLY A 130 16.34 -15.72 12.76
C GLY A 130 16.31 -16.14 11.28
N VAL A 131 15.48 -17.12 10.93
CA VAL A 131 15.42 -17.71 9.58
C VAL A 131 14.88 -16.75 8.53
N PHE A 132 14.14 -15.72 8.95
CA PHE A 132 13.55 -14.73 8.06
C PHE A 132 14.39 -13.44 8.02
N ASN A 133 14.54 -12.88 6.82
CA ASN A 133 15.19 -11.58 6.58
C ASN A 133 16.57 -11.43 7.24
N HIS A 134 17.39 -12.49 7.19
CA HIS A 134 18.72 -12.51 7.83
C HIS A 134 18.67 -12.17 9.34
N GLY A 135 17.62 -12.61 10.03
CA GLY A 135 17.40 -12.35 11.46
C GLY A 135 16.75 -10.99 11.79
N ASN A 136 16.35 -10.20 10.78
CA ASN A 136 15.78 -8.86 11.00
C ASN A 136 14.25 -8.81 10.93
N ALA A 137 13.56 -9.95 10.84
CA ALA A 137 12.11 -9.99 10.80
C ALA A 137 11.49 -9.66 12.17
N ASP A 138 10.46 -8.82 12.18
CA ASP A 138 9.72 -8.49 13.41
C ASP A 138 8.78 -9.64 13.78
N ILE A 139 8.59 -9.89 15.08
CA ILE A 139 7.68 -10.92 15.58
C ILE A 139 6.26 -10.69 15.06
N ARG A 140 5.85 -9.42 14.90
CA ARG A 140 4.54 -9.06 14.36
C ARG A 140 4.37 -9.55 12.93
N GLU A 141 5.39 -9.39 12.09
CA GLU A 141 5.35 -9.83 10.69
C GLU A 141 5.20 -11.35 10.59
N ILE A 142 5.92 -12.08 11.44
CA ILE A 142 5.86 -13.54 11.50
C ILE A 142 4.48 -14.02 11.98
N MET A 143 3.92 -13.37 13.01
CA MET A 143 2.59 -13.73 13.52
C MET A 143 1.50 -13.44 12.50
N THR A 144 1.53 -12.28 11.83
CA THR A 144 0.59 -11.95 10.76
C THR A 144 0.68 -12.91 9.57
N LEU A 145 1.90 -13.36 9.23
CA LEU A 145 2.10 -14.38 8.20
C LEU A 145 1.42 -15.70 8.58
N ILE A 146 1.59 -16.16 9.83
CA ILE A 146 0.97 -17.39 10.34
C ILE A 146 -0.56 -17.26 10.34
N GLU A 147 -1.11 -16.14 10.82
CA GLU A 147 -2.56 -15.88 10.80
C GLU A 147 -3.14 -15.94 9.39
N THR A 148 -2.47 -15.29 8.44
CA THR A 148 -2.91 -15.19 7.05
C THR A 148 -2.82 -16.52 6.32
N ASN A 149 -1.70 -17.24 6.47
CA ASN A 149 -1.45 -18.48 5.74
C ASN A 149 -2.31 -19.64 6.23
N PHE A 150 -2.59 -19.69 7.54
CA PHE A 150 -3.35 -20.78 8.14
C PHE A 150 -4.81 -20.44 8.45
N GLY A 151 -5.23 -19.20 8.20
CA GLY A 151 -6.59 -18.72 8.46
C GLY A 151 -6.99 -18.81 9.93
N ILE A 152 -6.06 -18.51 10.84
CA ILE A 152 -6.28 -18.53 12.29
C ILE A 152 -6.17 -17.14 12.89
N ASP A 153 -6.92 -16.91 13.97
CA ASP A 153 -6.79 -15.72 14.81
C ASP A 153 -5.97 -16.08 16.06
N LEU A 154 -4.76 -15.53 16.19
CA LEU A 154 -3.89 -15.81 17.34
C LEU A 154 -4.28 -14.98 18.57
N GLY A 155 -5.03 -13.89 18.39
CA GLY A 155 -5.39 -12.96 19.46
C GLY A 155 -4.17 -12.33 20.12
N ASP A 156 -4.15 -12.26 21.46
CA ASP A 156 -3.02 -11.72 22.23
C ASP A 156 -1.89 -12.76 22.34
N TYR A 157 -1.07 -12.83 21.27
CA TYR A 157 0.06 -13.74 21.18
C TYR A 157 1.19 -13.40 22.17
N TYR A 158 1.34 -12.13 22.58
CA TYR A 158 2.33 -11.74 23.60
C TYR A 158 1.97 -12.33 24.97
N ARG A 159 0.71 -12.18 25.40
CA ARG A 159 0.25 -12.74 26.67
C ARG A 159 0.32 -14.27 26.66
N THR A 160 -0.06 -14.89 25.55
CA THR A 160 0.00 -16.35 25.41
C THR A 160 1.43 -16.87 25.47
N TYR A 161 2.39 -16.15 24.88
CA TYR A 161 3.81 -16.49 24.99
C TYR A 161 4.34 -16.37 26.42
N ILE A 162 3.94 -15.34 27.17
CA ILE A 162 4.28 -15.23 28.60
C ILE A 162 3.73 -16.44 29.38
N ALA A 163 2.51 -16.88 29.07
CA ALA A 163 1.91 -18.07 29.67
C ALA A 163 2.60 -19.38 29.26
N LEU A 164 3.15 -19.46 28.06
CA LEU A 164 4.01 -20.60 27.63
C LEU A 164 5.33 -20.60 28.42
N LYS A 165 5.97 -19.44 28.56
CA LYS A 165 7.23 -19.27 29.29
C LYS A 165 7.12 -19.63 30.78
N SER A 166 5.96 -19.41 31.40
CA SER A 166 5.74 -19.68 32.84
C SER A 166 5.49 -21.15 33.18
N ARG A 167 5.35 -22.04 32.18
CA ARG A 167 5.18 -23.49 32.42
C ARG A 167 6.44 -24.11 33.02
N LYS A 168 6.27 -24.91 34.08
CA LYS A 168 7.36 -25.57 34.82
C LYS A 168 7.85 -26.89 34.22
N LYS A 169 6.98 -27.63 33.50
CA LYS A 169 7.30 -28.96 32.97
C LYS A 169 7.73 -28.94 31.49
N GLU A 170 6.88 -28.45 30.59
CA GLU A 170 7.20 -28.39 29.16
C GLU A 170 6.79 -27.03 28.58
N ARG A 171 7.80 -26.23 28.24
CA ARG A 171 7.64 -24.87 27.68
C ARG A 171 7.43 -24.89 26.16
N THR A 172 7.99 -25.91 25.49
CA THR A 172 7.96 -26.08 24.03
C THR A 172 7.43 -27.47 23.67
N SER A 173 6.23 -27.80 24.16
CA SER A 173 5.64 -29.12 23.96
C SER A 173 5.36 -29.39 22.49
N PHE A 174 4.92 -28.38 21.72
CA PHE A 174 4.55 -28.58 20.32
C PHE A 174 5.76 -28.87 19.44
N LEU A 175 6.84 -28.09 19.58
CA LEU A 175 8.07 -28.30 18.81
C LEU A 175 8.72 -29.65 19.11
N LYS A 176 8.69 -30.08 20.38
CA LYS A 176 9.19 -31.39 20.78
C LYS A 176 8.40 -32.51 20.09
N THR A 177 7.07 -32.43 20.08
CA THR A 177 6.23 -33.39 19.36
C THR A 177 6.53 -33.42 17.86
N LEU A 178 6.79 -32.26 17.23
CA LEU A 178 7.18 -32.21 15.81
C LEU A 178 8.51 -32.90 15.54
N ILE A 179 9.52 -32.67 16.40
CA ILE A 179 10.83 -33.32 16.31
C ILE A 179 10.67 -34.82 16.47
N ASP A 180 9.97 -35.28 17.51
CA ASP A 180 9.78 -36.70 17.80
C ASP A 180 9.06 -37.41 16.64
N ASN A 181 8.03 -36.79 16.06
CA ASN A 181 7.31 -37.33 14.90
C ASN A 181 8.18 -37.39 13.64
N LEU A 182 9.04 -36.39 13.42
CA LEU A 182 9.94 -36.36 12.25
C LEU A 182 11.02 -37.43 12.37
N ILE A 183 11.64 -37.56 13.55
CA ILE A 183 12.66 -38.60 13.82
C ILE A 183 12.04 -39.98 13.62
N LYS A 184 10.87 -40.24 14.23
CA LYS A 184 10.18 -41.52 14.06
C LYS A 184 9.95 -41.86 12.59
N ARG A 185 9.56 -40.87 11.78
CA ARG A 185 9.35 -41.06 10.34
C ARG A 185 10.65 -41.41 9.61
N MET A 186 11.76 -40.77 9.97
CA MET A 186 13.08 -41.07 9.40
C MET A 186 13.55 -42.48 9.78
N ASP A 187 13.40 -42.87 11.05
CA ASP A 187 13.76 -44.20 11.53
C ASP A 187 12.93 -45.30 10.82
N GLU A 188 11.64 -45.05 10.56
CA GLU A 188 10.79 -45.96 9.77
C GLU A 188 11.28 -46.11 8.32
N ASP A 189 11.70 -45.01 7.68
CA ASP A 189 12.19 -45.02 6.30
C ASP A 189 13.58 -45.69 6.17
N ASP A 190 14.45 -45.62 7.19
CA ASP A 190 15.77 -46.28 7.22
C ASP A 190 15.71 -47.79 7.48
N THR A 191 14.56 -48.30 7.98
CA THR A 191 14.33 -49.74 8.20
C THR A 191 13.81 -50.49 6.97
N ILE A 192 13.63 -49.79 5.84
CA ILE A 192 13.21 -50.32 4.52
C ILE A 192 14.41 -50.46 3.60
#